data_AF-A0A8T8CC68-F1
#
_entry.id   AF-A0A8T8CC68-F1
#
_cell.length_a   1.000
_cell.length_b   1.000
_cell.length_c   1.000
_cell.angle_alpha   90.00
_cell.angle_beta   90.00
_cell.angle_gamma   90.00
#
_symmetry.space_group_name_H-M   'P 1'
#
loop_
_entity.id
_entity.type
_entity.pdbx_description
1 polymer ?
#
loop_
_entity_poly.entity_id
_entity_poly.type
_entity_poly.pdbx_seq_one_letter_code
_entity_poly.pdbx_strand_id
1 'polypeptide(L)'
;MPGTKESLTTMCGIISSVSYYPARSVFADFVEMAAIAIRNSFDHSARETREARYISLVGKYKPHDQAKFGELLQHLVETLGLQAGDVLGELYMALGRRCKNSQLSPPLAH
;
A
#
# COMPACT_ATOMS: atom_id res chain seq x y z
N MET A 1 1.40 -15.15 -15.81
CA MET A 1 1.38 -14.85 -14.37
C MET A 1 2.43 -13.79 -14.13
N PRO A 2 2.07 -12.60 -13.64
CA PRO A 2 3.02 -11.52 -13.45
C PRO A 2 4.11 -11.94 -12.46
N GLY A 3 5.38 -11.70 -12.79
CA GLY A 3 6.49 -11.94 -11.87
C GLY A 3 6.47 -10.94 -10.70
N THR A 4 7.17 -11.24 -9.60
CA THR A 4 7.28 -10.39 -8.40
C THR A 4 7.50 -8.89 -8.69
N LYS A 5 8.28 -8.58 -9.73
CA LYS A 5 8.57 -7.20 -10.17
C LYS A 5 7.36 -6.48 -10.76
N GLU A 6 6.49 -7.19 -11.47
CA GLU A 6 5.26 -6.65 -12.04
C GLU A 6 4.28 -6.29 -10.92
N SER A 7 4.08 -7.17 -9.94
CA SER A 7 3.23 -6.91 -8.77
C SER A 7 3.72 -5.70 -7.96
N LEU A 8 5.04 -5.56 -7.74
CA LEU A 8 5.62 -4.37 -7.09
C LEU A 8 5.37 -3.08 -7.87
N THR A 9 5.46 -3.15 -9.20
CA THR A 9 5.18 -2.00 -10.07
C THR A 9 3.72 -1.58 -10.00
N THR A 10 2.81 -2.56 -10.02
CA THR A 10 1.36 -2.33 -9.87
C THR A 10 1.04 -1.74 -8.50
N MET A 11 1.54 -2.31 -7.40
CA MET A 11 1.35 -1.77 -6.05
C MET A 11 1.86 -0.34 -5.92
N CYS A 12 3.04 -0.03 -6.47
CA CYS A 12 3.54 1.34 -6.54
C CYS A 12 2.62 2.27 -7.33
N GLY A 13 2.08 1.80 -8.46
CA GLY A 13 1.12 2.52 -9.29
C GLY A 13 -0.15 2.86 -8.54
N ILE A 14 -0.73 1.88 -7.85
CA ILE A 14 -1.94 2.04 -7.04
C ILE A 14 -1.70 3.07 -5.93
N ILE A 15 -0.63 2.93 -5.15
CA ILE A 15 -0.30 3.86 -4.06
C ILE A 15 -0.08 5.28 -4.60
N SER A 16 0.59 5.41 -5.76
CA SER A 16 0.84 6.72 -6.39
C SER A 16 -0.42 7.35 -6.97
N SER A 17 -1.44 6.55 -7.31
CA SER A 17 -2.72 7.07 -7.84
C SER A 17 -3.52 7.83 -6.79
N VAL A 18 -3.24 7.60 -5.50
CA VAL A 18 -3.83 8.33 -4.37
C VAL A 18 -2.96 9.57 -4.10
N SER A 19 -3.11 10.59 -4.94
CA SER A 19 -2.21 11.77 -4.94
C SER A 19 -2.49 12.80 -3.84
N TYR A 20 -3.63 12.73 -3.17
CA TYR A 20 -4.01 13.68 -2.11
C TYR A 20 -3.41 13.36 -0.74
N TYR A 21 -2.70 12.24 -0.61
CA TYR A 21 -1.89 11.91 0.55
C TYR A 21 -0.45 11.56 0.12
N PRO A 22 0.56 11.78 0.98
CA PRO A 22 1.91 11.31 0.70
C PRO A 22 1.93 9.79 0.51
N ALA A 23 2.61 9.30 -0.51
CA ALA A 23 2.68 7.86 -0.82
C ALA A 23 3.13 7.01 0.38
N ARG A 24 4.03 7.53 1.24
CA ARG A 24 4.46 6.88 2.48
C ARG A 24 3.35 6.73 3.51
N SER A 25 2.45 7.71 3.60
CA SER A 25 1.29 7.67 4.50
C SER A 25 0.25 6.67 3.98
N VAL A 26 -0.02 6.66 2.68
CA VAL A 26 -0.91 5.68 2.03
C VAL A 26 -0.38 4.26 2.22
N PHE A 27 0.93 4.06 2.05
CA PHE A 27 1.59 2.79 2.34
C PHE A 27 1.44 2.35 3.80
N ALA A 28 1.67 3.25 4.76
CA ALA A 28 1.55 2.92 6.18
C ALA A 28 0.12 2.51 6.56
N ASP A 29 -0.88 3.27 6.09
CA ASP A 29 -2.30 2.96 6.30
C ASP A 29 -2.66 1.60 5.66
N PHE A 30 -2.16 1.31 4.45
CA PHE A 30 -2.33 0.01 3.80
C PHE A 30 -1.77 -1.14 4.64
N VAL A 31 -0.54 -1.02 5.13
CA VAL A 31 0.10 -2.08 5.94
C VAL A 31 -0.69 -2.32 7.23
N GLU A 32 -1.17 -1.26 7.88
CA GLU A 32 -2.00 -1.38 9.08
C GLU A 32 -3.35 -2.07 8.77
N MET A 33 -4.02 -1.66 7.69
CA MET A 33 -5.28 -2.29 7.25
C MET A 33 -5.09 -3.78 6.89
N ALA A 34 -4.00 -4.12 6.19
CA ALA A 34 -3.66 -5.50 5.87
C ALA A 34 -3.40 -6.34 7.13
N ALA A 35 -2.63 -5.80 8.09
CA ALA A 35 -2.36 -6.47 9.36
C ALA A 35 -3.64 -6.71 10.17
N ILE A 36 -4.57 -5.74 10.17
CA ILE A 36 -5.89 -5.90 10.81
C ILE A 36 -6.70 -7.00 10.13
N ALA A 37 -6.82 -6.96 8.80
CA ALA A 37 -7.61 -7.94 8.04
C ALA A 37 -7.08 -9.37 8.26
N ILE A 38 -5.75 -9.54 8.21
CA ILE A 38 -5.08 -10.80 8.49
C ILE A 38 -5.35 -11.23 9.93
N ARG A 39 -5.13 -10.36 10.94
CA ARG A 39 -5.34 -10.71 12.35
C ARG A 39 -6.79 -11.08 12.68
N ASN A 40 -7.75 -10.41 12.06
CA ASN A 40 -9.17 -10.69 12.25
C ASN A 40 -9.59 -12.08 11.74
N SER A 41 -8.78 -12.71 10.87
CA SER A 41 -9.04 -14.06 10.37
C SER A 41 -8.73 -15.18 11.38
N PHE A 42 -7.92 -14.91 12.41
CA PHE A 42 -7.48 -15.94 13.38
C PHE A 42 -7.55 -15.54 14.87
N ASP A 43 -7.75 -14.25 15.21
CA ASP A 43 -7.93 -13.79 16.60
C ASP A 43 -9.18 -12.93 16.77
N HIS A 44 -10.21 -13.51 17.38
CA HIS A 44 -11.50 -12.87 17.57
C HIS A 44 -11.63 -12.03 18.85
N SER A 45 -10.70 -12.14 19.80
CA SER A 45 -10.82 -11.58 21.16
C SER A 45 -10.94 -10.05 21.21
N ALA A 46 -10.32 -9.34 20.25
CA ALA A 46 -10.42 -7.89 20.11
C ALA A 46 -10.73 -7.48 18.66
N ARG A 47 -11.51 -8.31 17.95
CA ARG A 47 -11.86 -8.09 16.53
C ARG A 47 -12.56 -6.76 16.32
N GLU A 48 -13.53 -6.41 17.17
CA GLU A 48 -14.31 -5.17 17.03
C GLU A 48 -13.46 -3.91 17.13
N THR A 49 -12.54 -3.84 18.09
CA THR A 49 -11.60 -2.71 18.23
C THR A 49 -10.71 -2.55 17.00
N ARG A 50 -10.25 -3.65 16.41
CA ARG A 50 -9.44 -3.62 15.19
C ARG A 50 -10.27 -3.24 13.97
N GLU A 51 -11.49 -3.75 13.87
CA GLU A 51 -12.40 -3.41 12.80
C GLU A 51 -12.77 -1.93 12.82
N ALA A 52 -13.02 -1.36 14.01
CA ALA A 52 -13.21 0.08 14.18
C ALA A 52 -11.99 0.88 13.69
N ARG A 53 -10.77 0.38 13.94
CA ARG A 53 -9.54 0.98 13.42
C ARG A 53 -9.45 0.86 11.89
N TYR A 54 -9.76 -0.29 11.32
CA TYR A 54 -9.81 -0.49 9.87
C TYR A 54 -10.77 0.50 9.21
N ILE A 55 -12.00 0.61 9.73
CA ILE A 55 -13.04 1.52 9.24
C ILE A 55 -12.55 2.98 9.33
N SER A 56 -11.89 3.35 10.42
CA SER A 56 -11.31 4.69 10.58
C SER A 56 -10.21 4.99 9.55
N LEU A 57 -9.38 4.01 9.19
CA LEU A 57 -8.32 4.16 8.19
C LEU A 57 -8.90 4.27 6.78
N VAL A 58 -9.75 3.33 6.38
CA VAL A 58 -10.32 3.29 5.02
C VAL A 58 -11.25 4.49 4.77
N GLY A 59 -11.93 4.99 5.81
CA GLY A 59 -12.80 6.17 5.76
C GLY A 59 -12.08 7.49 5.42
N LYS A 60 -10.75 7.54 5.51
CA LYS A 60 -9.96 8.71 5.04
C LYS A 60 -9.95 8.84 3.52
N TYR A 61 -10.18 7.74 2.80
CA TYR A 61 -10.01 7.66 1.35
C TYR A 61 -11.34 7.81 0.62
N LYS A 62 -11.27 8.36 -0.60
CA LYS A 62 -12.44 8.49 -1.47
C LYS A 62 -13.01 7.11 -1.83
N PRO A 63 -14.34 6.96 -2.03
CA PRO A 63 -14.95 5.65 -2.29
C PRO A 63 -14.29 4.84 -3.42
N HIS A 64 -13.87 5.48 -4.51
CA HIS A 64 -13.19 4.80 -5.62
C HIS A 64 -11.76 4.35 -5.30
N ASP A 65 -11.11 4.95 -4.29
CA ASP A 65 -9.79 4.55 -3.82
C ASP A 65 -9.85 3.47 -2.74
N GLN A 66 -10.97 3.34 -2.03
CA GLN A 66 -11.14 2.32 -0.98
C GLN A 66 -10.98 0.90 -1.55
N ALA A 67 -11.54 0.65 -2.74
CA ALA A 67 -11.41 -0.63 -3.43
C ALA A 67 -9.95 -1.00 -3.77
N LYS A 68 -9.09 0.01 -3.96
CA LYS A 68 -7.68 -0.20 -4.30
C LYS A 68 -6.88 -0.84 -3.16
N PHE A 69 -7.31 -0.70 -1.91
CA PHE A 69 -6.66 -1.38 -0.78
C PHE A 69 -6.88 -2.90 -0.81
N GLY A 70 -8.03 -3.35 -1.33
CA GLY A 70 -8.26 -4.78 -1.58
C GLY A 70 -7.34 -5.32 -2.68
N GLU A 71 -7.18 -4.57 -3.77
CA GLU A 71 -6.25 -4.90 -4.87
C GLU A 71 -4.79 -4.94 -4.39
N LEU A 72 -4.37 -3.98 -3.55
CA LEU A 72 -3.04 -4.00 -2.92
C LEU A 72 -2.83 -5.26 -2.06
N LEU A 73 -3.83 -5.65 -1.27
CA LEU A 73 -3.74 -6.85 -0.44
C LEU A 73 -3.66 -8.13 -1.28
N GLN A 74 -4.43 -8.21 -2.37
CA GLN A 74 -4.38 -9.31 -3.32
C GLN A 74 -2.96 -9.47 -3.88
N HIS A 75 -2.37 -8.41 -4.43
CA HIS A 75 -1.01 -8.46 -4.97
C HIS A 75 0.05 -8.79 -3.92
N LEU A 76 -0.12 -8.33 -2.68
CA LEU A 76 0.78 -8.68 -1.58
C LEU A 76 0.73 -10.19 -1.28
N VAL A 77 -0.47 -10.74 -1.12
CA VAL A 77 -0.67 -12.17 -0.81
C VAL A 77 -0.18 -13.06 -1.95
N GLU A 78 -0.49 -12.71 -3.20
CA GLU A 78 0.01 -13.41 -4.39
C GLU A 78 1.54 -13.44 -4.42
N THR A 79 2.17 -12.29 -4.18
CA THR A 79 3.64 -12.18 -4.22
C THR A 79 4.29 -13.03 -3.12
N LEU A 80 3.75 -12.97 -1.90
CA LEU A 80 4.21 -13.79 -0.77
C LEU A 80 3.99 -15.29 -1.01
N GLY A 81 2.95 -15.66 -1.76
CA GLY A 81 2.67 -17.04 -2.16
C GLY A 81 3.65 -17.59 -3.20
N LEU A 82 4.22 -16.74 -4.06
CA LEU A 82 5.23 -17.14 -5.05
C LEU A 82 6.62 -17.28 -4.42
N GLN A 83 7.00 -16.35 -3.56
CA GLN A 83 8.30 -16.36 -2.90
C GLN A 83 8.22 -15.65 -1.55
N ALA A 84 8.70 -16.32 -0.50
CA ALA A 84 8.93 -15.66 0.78
C ALA A 84 10.06 -14.62 0.64
N GLY A 85 9.77 -13.37 0.99
CA GLY A 85 10.72 -12.26 0.86
C GLY A 85 10.20 -10.97 1.50
N ASP A 86 11.02 -9.92 1.49
CA ASP A 86 10.69 -8.61 2.06
C ASP A 86 9.93 -7.73 1.06
N VAL A 87 8.74 -8.20 0.64
CA VAL A 87 7.90 -7.52 -0.36
C VAL A 87 7.52 -6.10 0.10
N LEU A 88 7.23 -5.93 1.41
CA LEU A 88 6.86 -4.64 1.98
C LEU A 88 8.05 -3.68 2.05
N GLY A 89 9.24 -4.16 2.38
CA GLY A 89 10.47 -3.36 2.34
C GLY A 89 10.83 -2.94 0.91
N GLU A 90 10.74 -3.86 -0.05
CA GLU A 90 10.97 -3.56 -1.47
C GLU A 90 9.99 -2.51 -1.99
N LEU A 91 8.70 -2.63 -1.64
CA LEU A 91 7.66 -1.65 -1.97
C LEU A 91 7.98 -0.28 -1.35
N TYR A 92 8.34 -0.24 -0.06
CA TYR A 92 8.71 1.01 0.62
C TYR A 92 9.92 1.70 -0.05
N MET A 93 10.96 0.94 -0.40
CA MET A 93 12.13 1.47 -1.10
C MET A 93 11.76 1.99 -2.50
N ALA A 94 10.88 1.29 -3.22
CA ALA A 94 10.42 1.71 -4.55
C ALA A 94 9.64 3.03 -4.50
N LEU A 95 8.77 3.21 -3.51
CA LEU A 95 8.06 4.48 -3.27
C LEU A 95 9.03 5.63 -2.98
N GLY A 96 10.07 5.37 -2.17
CA GLY A 96 11.12 6.36 -1.87
C GLY A 96 11.94 6.78 -3.09
N ARG A 97 12.27 5.85 -4.00
CA ARG A 97 12.95 6.17 -5.27
C ARG A 97 12.10 7.07 -6.17
N ARG A 98 10.79 6.82 -6.25
CA ARG A 98 9.86 7.59 -7.09
C ARG A 98 9.71 9.04 -6.61
N CYS A 99 9.65 9.27 -5.31
CA CYS A 99 9.60 10.62 -4.74
C CYS A 99 10.88 11.44 -4.97
N LYS A 100 12.03 10.81 -5.19
CA LYS A 100 13.29 11.51 -5.51
C LYS A 100 13.35 11.98 -6.96
N ASN A 101 12.76 11.23 -7.89
CA ASN A 101 12.76 11.59 -9.32
C ASN A 101 11.86 12.79 -9.66
N SER A 102 10.91 13.17 -8.79
CA SER A 102 10.09 14.37 -8.97
C SER A 102 10.70 15.65 -8.37
N GLN A 103 11.93 15.60 -7.81
CA GLN A 103 12.59 16.76 -7.18
C GLN A 103 13.84 17.28 -7.93
N LEU A 104 14.10 16.84 -9.17
CA LEU A 104 15.11 17.45 -10.03
C LEU A 104 14.46 17.98 -11.31
N SER A 105 13.94 19.20 -11.25
CA SER A 105 13.88 20.08 -12.42
C SER A 105 14.87 21.21 -12.14
N PRO A 106 15.89 21.46 -12.99
CA PRO A 106 16.76 22.62 -12.81
C PRO A 106 15.92 23.91 -12.93
N PRO A 107 16.21 24.95 -12.14
CA PRO A 107 15.55 26.23 -12.33
C PRO A 107 15.90 26.75 -13.72
N LEU A 108 14.87 27.08 -14.50
CA LEU A 108 15.01 27.74 -15.79
C LEU A 108 15.71 29.09 -15.56
N ALA A 109 16.98 29.18 -15.96
CA ALA A 109 17.67 30.45 -16.10
C ALA A 109 17.16 31.11 -17.37
N HIS A 110 16.47 32.23 -17.20
CA HIS A 110 16.16 33.20 -18.25
C HIS A 110 17.39 34.03 -18.60
#